data_AF-A0A1H1C3S3-F1
#
_entry.id   AF-A0A1H1C3S3-F1
#
_cell.length_a   1.000
_cell.length_b   1.000
_cell.length_c   1.000
_cell.angle_alpha   90.00
_cell.angle_beta   90.00
_cell.angle_gamma   90.00
#
_symmetry.space_group_name_H-M   'P 1'
#
loop_
_entity.id
_entity.type
_entity.pdbx_description
1 polymer ?
#
loop_
_entity_poly.entity_id
_entity_poly.type
_entity_poly.pdbx_seq_one_letter_code
_entity_poly.pdbx_strand_id
1 'polypeptide(L)'
;MIIPITVHVPDHRVEDFYIRFGEFVANVPNPDAPTVLPSGTVPSWVQTDEAPAIAATLWDEISLPGHSVLLHMIRATGDETVHFLPDEIAKAMSHPKGTSGIAGILGGVGKAIRRAGLPMYTTPRGTSWHYIWGWDGERYSMTPEVARLLRTAARN
;
A
#
# COMPACT_ATOMS: atom_id res chain seq x y z
N MET A 1 -5.83 -18.43 -31.31
CA MET A 1 -6.19 -19.82 -30.98
C MET A 1 -6.55 -19.84 -29.51
N ILE A 2 -7.83 -20.00 -29.18
CA ILE A 2 -8.29 -20.01 -27.78
C ILE A 2 -8.18 -21.46 -27.31
N ILE A 3 -7.35 -21.73 -26.29
CA ILE A 3 -7.27 -23.04 -25.67
C ILE A 3 -8.41 -23.10 -24.65
N PRO A 4 -9.39 -24.01 -24.80
CA PRO A 4 -10.42 -24.17 -23.79
C PRO A 4 -9.80 -24.72 -22.50
N ILE A 5 -10.05 -24.02 -21.38
CA ILE A 5 -9.65 -24.47 -20.05
C ILE A 5 -10.91 -25.00 -19.36
N THR A 6 -10.89 -26.28 -19.00
CA THR A 6 -11.96 -26.93 -18.23
C THR A 6 -11.51 -27.06 -16.79
N VAL A 7 -12.29 -26.54 -15.84
CA VAL A 7 -12.00 -26.63 -14.39
C VAL A 7 -13.02 -27.57 -13.75
N HIS A 8 -12.53 -28.62 -13.10
CA HIS A 8 -13.38 -29.50 -12.30
C HIS A 8 -13.55 -28.93 -10.88
N VAL A 9 -14.79 -28.59 -10.53
CA VAL A 9 -15.17 -28.09 -9.21
C VAL A 9 -15.98 -29.18 -8.49
N PRO A 10 -15.60 -29.60 -7.28
CA PRO A 10 -16.39 -30.55 -6.48
C PRO A 10 -17.78 -29.98 -6.18
N ASP A 11 -18.82 -30.83 -6.18
CA ASP A 11 -20.23 -30.42 -6.03
C ASP A 11 -20.48 -29.49 -4.83
N HIS A 12 -19.85 -29.77 -3.68
CA HIS A 12 -19.98 -28.98 -2.46
C HIS A 12 -19.32 -27.58 -2.51
N ARG A 13 -18.58 -27.26 -3.58
CA ARG A 13 -17.90 -25.97 -3.79
C ARG A 13 -18.41 -25.22 -5.01
N VAL A 14 -19.43 -25.72 -5.69
CA VAL A 14 -19.97 -25.10 -6.91
C VAL A 14 -20.53 -23.71 -6.61
N GLU A 15 -21.22 -23.55 -5.48
CA GLU A 15 -21.74 -22.25 -5.05
C GLU A 15 -20.61 -21.24 -4.77
N ASP A 16 -19.64 -21.61 -3.94
CA ASP A 16 -18.43 -20.81 -3.69
C ASP A 16 -17.73 -20.40 -4.98
N PHE A 17 -17.62 -21.34 -5.93
CA PHE A 17 -17.00 -21.08 -7.22
C PHE A 17 -17.76 -20.01 -8.01
N TYR A 18 -19.09 -20.08 -8.09
CA TYR A 18 -19.89 -19.06 -8.79
C TYR A 18 -19.86 -17.70 -8.09
N ILE A 19 -19.79 -17.67 -6.76
CA ILE A 19 -19.60 -16.42 -6.00
C ILE A 19 -18.25 -15.80 -6.36
N ARG A 20 -17.15 -16.57 -6.24
CA ARG A 20 -15.80 -16.09 -6.57
C ARG A 20 -15.62 -15.74 -8.05
N PHE A 21 -16.25 -16.50 -8.94
CA PHE A 21 -16.25 -16.21 -10.38
C PHE A 21 -17.06 -14.95 -10.68
N GLY A 22 -18.21 -14.76 -10.01
CA GLY A 22 -18.99 -13.53 -10.07
C GLY A 22 -18.19 -12.32 -9.58
N GLU A 23 -17.51 -12.44 -8.44
CA GLU A 23 -16.59 -11.41 -7.91
C GLU A 23 -15.46 -11.08 -8.90
N PHE A 24 -14.87 -12.11 -9.51
CA PHE A 24 -13.83 -11.97 -10.54
C PHE A 24 -14.35 -11.25 -11.79
N VAL A 25 -15.52 -11.63 -12.30
CA VAL A 25 -16.13 -11.01 -13.49
C VAL A 25 -16.60 -9.59 -13.19
N ALA A 26 -17.12 -9.34 -12.00
CA ALA A 26 -17.62 -8.04 -11.56
C ALA A 26 -16.49 -7.08 -11.12
N ASN A 27 -15.24 -7.54 -11.07
CA ASN A 27 -14.08 -6.76 -10.67
C ASN A 27 -14.26 -6.08 -9.29
N VAL A 28 -14.98 -6.75 -8.39
CA VAL A 28 -15.24 -6.25 -7.03
C VAL A 28 -13.91 -6.31 -6.26
N PRO A 29 -13.37 -5.18 -5.78
CA PRO A 29 -12.13 -5.20 -5.01
C PRO A 29 -12.32 -6.06 -3.77
N ASN A 30 -11.51 -7.11 -3.63
CA ASN A 30 -11.46 -7.87 -2.39
C ASN A 30 -10.81 -6.99 -1.32
N PRO A 31 -11.53 -6.53 -0.27
CA PRO A 31 -10.98 -5.65 0.73
C PRO A 31 -9.81 -6.29 1.49
N ASP A 32 -9.76 -7.62 1.57
CA ASP A 32 -8.74 -8.39 2.28
C ASP A 32 -7.49 -8.70 1.43
N ALA A 33 -7.49 -8.34 0.14
CA ALA A 33 -6.35 -8.49 -0.75
C ALA A 33 -5.87 -7.13 -1.24
N PRO A 34 -4.55 -6.91 -1.39
CA PRO A 34 -4.07 -5.66 -1.95
C PRO A 34 -4.41 -5.60 -3.45
N THR A 35 -4.58 -4.40 -3.98
CA THR A 35 -4.81 -4.20 -5.42
C THR A 35 -3.48 -4.16 -6.15
N VAL A 36 -3.38 -4.88 -7.26
CA VAL A 36 -2.23 -4.79 -8.19
C VAL A 36 -2.58 -3.83 -9.33
N LEU A 37 -1.82 -2.74 -9.43
CA LEU A 37 -1.92 -1.73 -10.47
C LEU A 37 -0.67 -1.75 -11.37
N PRO A 38 -0.73 -1.13 -12.56
CA PRO A 38 0.47 -0.96 -13.41
C PRO A 38 1.62 -0.22 -12.69
N SER A 39 1.29 0.69 -11.77
CA SER A 39 2.23 1.44 -10.94
C SER A 39 2.81 0.61 -9.78
N GLY A 40 2.18 -0.51 -9.41
CA GLY A 40 2.61 -1.36 -8.31
C GLY A 40 1.46 -1.87 -7.46
N THR A 41 1.79 -2.49 -6.32
CA THR A 41 0.80 -2.99 -5.36
C THR A 41 0.42 -1.91 -4.36
N VAL A 42 -0.88 -1.67 -4.19
CA VAL A 42 -1.46 -0.68 -3.28
C VAL A 42 -2.46 -1.33 -2.32
N PRO A 43 -2.79 -0.72 -1.18
CA PRO A 43 -3.92 -1.16 -0.36
C PRO A 43 -5.22 -1.14 -1.18
N SER A 44 -6.11 -2.11 -1.00
CA SER A 44 -7.41 -2.18 -1.69
C SER A 44 -8.25 -0.91 -1.49
N TRP A 45 -8.23 -0.37 -0.27
CA TRP A 45 -9.01 0.80 0.10
C TRP A 45 -8.65 2.05 -0.72
N VAL A 46 -7.47 2.11 -1.35
CA VAL A 46 -7.04 3.24 -2.20
C VAL A 46 -7.97 3.46 -3.40
N GLN A 47 -8.70 2.42 -3.83
CA GLN A 47 -9.63 2.50 -4.95
C GLN A 47 -11.09 2.72 -4.53
N THR A 48 -11.36 2.90 -3.24
CA THR A 48 -12.72 3.10 -2.71
C THR A 48 -13.06 4.58 -2.62
N ASP A 49 -14.36 4.90 -2.59
CA ASP A 49 -14.84 6.27 -2.38
C ASP A 49 -14.47 6.82 -0.98
N GLU A 50 -14.20 5.92 -0.02
CA GLU A 50 -13.79 6.26 1.35
C GLU A 50 -12.29 6.58 1.47
N ALA A 51 -11.51 6.35 0.41
CA ALA A 51 -10.05 6.51 0.42
C ALA A 51 -9.57 7.88 0.95
N PRO A 52 -10.20 9.03 0.61
CA PRO A 52 -9.78 10.32 1.16
C PRO A 52 -9.95 10.41 2.68
N ALA A 53 -11.05 9.89 3.23
CA ALA A 53 -11.32 9.91 4.68
C ALA A 53 -10.38 8.96 5.43
N ILE A 54 -10.11 7.79 4.86
CA ILE A 54 -9.14 6.82 5.40
C ILE A 54 -7.73 7.43 5.41
N ALA A 55 -7.32 8.09 4.32
CA ALA A 55 -6.02 8.74 4.22
C ALA A 55 -5.86 9.88 5.25
N ALA A 56 -6.91 10.67 5.47
CA ALA A 56 -6.91 11.73 6.50
C ALA A 56 -6.74 11.14 7.91
N THR A 57 -7.54 10.12 8.25
CA THR A 57 -7.44 9.43 9.55
C THR A 57 -6.06 8.82 9.78
N LEU A 58 -5.49 8.18 8.76
CA LEU A 58 -4.12 7.67 8.81
C LEU A 58 -3.11 8.80 9.03
N TRP A 59 -3.27 9.92 8.33
CA TRP A 59 -2.37 11.05 8.45
C TRP A 59 -2.32 11.59 9.88
N ASP A 60 -3.46 11.73 10.54
CA ASP A 60 -3.54 12.22 11.92
C ASP A 60 -2.84 11.30 12.94
N GLU A 61 -2.82 9.99 12.67
CA GLU A 61 -2.18 8.98 13.53
C GLU A 61 -0.65 8.95 13.39
N ILE A 62 -0.10 9.58 12.35
CA ILE A 62 1.33 9.56 12.05
C ILE A 62 2.07 10.63 12.84
N SER A 63 3.18 10.23 13.46
CA SER A 63 4.08 11.17 14.15
C SER A 63 4.74 12.16 13.18
N LEU A 64 5.11 13.35 13.67
CA LEU A 64 5.81 14.38 12.88
C LEU A 64 7.05 13.88 12.09
N PRO A 65 7.94 13.03 12.64
CA PRO A 65 9.04 12.46 11.85
C PRO A 65 8.54 11.59 10.69
N GLY A 66 7.45 10.85 10.91
CA GLY A 66 6.78 10.06 9.89
C GLY A 66 6.20 10.94 8.79
N HIS A 67 5.53 12.04 9.14
CA HIS A 67 5.06 13.03 8.15
C HIS A 67 6.20 13.56 7.31
N SER A 68 7.34 13.89 7.93
CA SER A 68 8.49 14.44 7.20
C SER A 68 9.03 13.47 6.14
N VAL A 69 9.19 12.20 6.51
CA VAL A 69 9.63 11.14 5.57
C VAL A 69 8.59 10.91 4.48
N LEU A 70 7.31 10.77 4.83
CA LEU A 70 6.26 10.54 3.84
C LEU A 70 6.08 11.74 2.92
N LEU A 71 6.14 12.97 3.42
CA LEU A 71 6.08 14.18 2.59
C LEU A 71 7.23 14.25 1.59
N HIS A 72 8.44 13.82 1.99
CA HIS A 72 9.55 13.71 1.06
C HIS A 72 9.24 12.72 -0.08
N MET A 73 8.77 11.52 0.25
CA MET A 73 8.38 10.51 -0.75
C MET A 73 7.22 11.01 -1.63
N ILE A 74 6.18 11.57 -1.04
CA ILE A 74 5.00 12.13 -1.73
C ILE A 74 5.40 13.25 -2.71
N ARG A 75 6.35 14.11 -2.36
CA ARG A 75 6.79 15.21 -3.22
C ARG A 75 7.60 14.71 -4.41
N ALA A 76 8.40 13.65 -4.21
CA ALA A 76 9.17 13.03 -5.28
C ALA A 76 8.28 12.17 -6.20
N THR A 77 7.24 11.52 -5.66
CA THR A 77 6.28 10.73 -6.43
C THR A 77 5.26 11.62 -7.13
N GLY A 78 5.49 11.92 -8.40
CA GLY A 78 4.53 12.57 -9.30
C GLY A 78 3.49 11.60 -9.85
N ASP A 79 3.51 11.38 -11.16
CA ASP A 79 2.60 10.48 -11.87
C ASP A 79 3.16 9.06 -12.05
N GLU A 80 4.38 8.81 -11.57
CA GLU A 80 5.06 7.52 -11.65
C GLU A 80 5.54 7.04 -10.27
N THR A 81 5.68 5.73 -10.10
CA THR A 81 6.24 5.13 -8.89
C THR A 81 7.71 5.46 -8.78
N VAL A 82 8.11 5.99 -7.62
CA VAL A 82 9.50 6.36 -7.35
C VAL A 82 10.08 5.39 -6.33
N HIS A 83 11.32 4.99 -6.57
CA HIS A 83 12.12 4.16 -5.67
C HIS A 83 13.19 5.00 -5.00
N PHE A 84 13.41 4.75 -3.72
CA PHE A 84 14.32 5.49 -2.86
C PHE A 84 15.26 4.53 -2.16
N LEU A 85 16.57 4.78 -2.24
CA LEU A 85 17.50 4.15 -1.33
C LEU A 85 17.27 4.72 0.08
N PRO A 86 17.37 3.88 1.15
CA PRO A 86 17.29 4.37 2.52
C PRO A 86 18.31 5.49 2.82
N ASP A 87 19.47 5.41 2.17
CA ASP A 87 20.53 6.42 2.15
C ASP A 87 20.03 7.80 1.68
N GLU A 88 19.28 7.82 0.58
CA GLU A 88 18.86 9.04 -0.08
C GLU A 88 17.86 9.78 0.79
N ILE A 89 16.90 9.04 1.36
CA ILE A 89 15.94 9.56 2.33
C ILE A 89 16.69 10.09 3.56
N ALA A 90 17.66 9.33 4.08
CA ALA A 90 18.41 9.74 5.26
C ALA A 90 19.20 11.04 5.04
N LYS A 91 19.83 11.20 3.88
CA LYS A 91 20.53 12.43 3.47
C LYS A 91 19.56 13.58 3.29
N ALA A 92 18.46 13.37 2.58
CA ALA A 92 17.44 14.39 2.36
C ALA A 92 16.85 14.92 3.69
N MET A 93 16.68 14.04 4.68
CA MET A 93 16.18 14.38 6.01
C MET A 93 17.26 14.83 7.00
N SER A 94 18.54 14.83 6.60
CA SER A 94 19.68 15.07 7.50
C SER A 94 19.59 14.26 8.80
N HIS A 95 19.13 13.01 8.72
CA HIS A 95 18.78 12.25 9.92
C HIS A 95 20.05 11.73 10.62
N PRO A 96 20.25 12.00 11.93
CA PRO A 96 21.52 11.74 12.61
C PRO A 96 21.88 10.25 12.73
N LYS A 97 20.89 9.36 12.62
CA LYS A 97 21.06 7.90 12.63
C LYS A 97 21.12 7.27 11.23
N GLY A 98 21.24 8.07 10.18
CA GLY A 98 21.31 7.59 8.80
C GLY A 98 20.14 6.69 8.41
N THR A 99 20.44 5.63 7.66
CA THR A 99 19.49 4.62 7.14
C THR A 99 18.69 3.92 8.24
N SER A 100 19.34 3.59 9.36
CA SER A 100 18.68 2.94 10.50
C SER A 100 17.62 3.83 11.15
N GLY A 101 17.85 5.15 11.14
CA GLY A 101 16.86 6.13 11.58
C GLY A 101 15.60 6.13 10.72
N ILE A 102 15.77 6.12 9.39
CA ILE A 102 14.66 6.07 8.44
C ILE A 102 13.84 4.78 8.61
N ALA A 103 14.50 3.63 8.74
CA ALA A 103 13.82 2.37 9.00
C ALA A 103 13.00 2.42 10.31
N GLY A 104 13.53 3.05 11.36
CA GLY A 104 12.82 3.26 12.62
C GLY A 104 11.59 4.16 12.47
N ILE A 105 11.70 5.26 11.73
CA ILE A 105 10.57 6.18 11.45
C ILE A 105 9.48 5.47 10.67
N LEU A 106 9.82 4.80 9.56
CA LEU A 106 8.87 4.06 8.74
C LEU A 106 8.26 2.88 9.51
N GLY A 107 9.01 2.21 10.38
CA GLY A 107 8.47 1.24 11.33
C GLY A 107 7.44 1.86 12.29
N GLY A 108 7.64 3.10 12.71
CA GLY A 108 6.68 3.90 13.47
C GLY A 108 5.40 4.19 12.67
N VAL A 109 5.53 4.59 11.40
CA VAL A 109 4.38 4.76 10.49
C VAL A 109 3.62 3.44 10.33
N GLY A 110 4.32 2.32 10.19
CA GLY A 110 3.70 0.99 10.12
C GLY A 110 2.87 0.65 11.37
N LYS A 111 3.29 1.12 12.55
CA LYS A 111 2.49 1.00 13.79
C LYS A 111 1.27 1.91 13.76
N ALA A 112 1.39 3.15 13.27
CA ALA A 112 0.26 4.07 13.13
C ALA A 112 -0.84 3.48 12.23
N ILE A 113 -0.45 2.88 11.10
CA ILE A 113 -1.36 2.16 10.19
C ILE A 113 -2.16 1.08 10.93
N ARG A 114 -1.49 0.27 11.76
CA ARG A 114 -2.15 -0.76 12.58
C ARG A 114 -3.10 -0.16 13.62
N ARG A 115 -2.71 0.95 14.28
CA ARG A 115 -3.57 1.63 15.27
C ARG A 115 -4.81 2.23 14.64
N ALA A 116 -4.69 2.74 13.42
CA ALA A 116 -5.80 3.23 12.61
C ALA A 116 -6.74 2.10 12.12
N GLY A 117 -6.50 0.84 12.50
CA GLY A 117 -7.32 -0.30 12.11
C GLY A 117 -7.23 -0.64 10.62
N LEU A 118 -6.21 -0.14 9.92
CA LEU A 118 -6.11 -0.35 8.48
C LEU A 118 -5.68 -1.77 8.14
N PRO A 119 -6.15 -2.30 6.99
CA PRO A 119 -5.83 -3.65 6.58
C PRO A 119 -4.33 -3.89 6.49
N MET A 120 -3.93 -5.06 6.98
CA MET A 120 -2.60 -5.61 6.81
C MET A 120 -2.74 -6.87 5.95
N TYR A 121 -2.04 -6.90 4.83
CA TYR A 121 -2.18 -7.94 3.81
C TYR A 121 -1.07 -8.98 3.93
N THR A 122 -1.38 -10.21 3.53
CA THR A 122 -0.38 -11.29 3.44
C THR A 122 0.42 -11.14 2.15
N THR A 123 1.74 -10.98 2.26
CA THR A 123 2.65 -10.93 1.12
C THR A 123 2.84 -12.33 0.52
N PRO A 124 3.37 -12.45 -0.72
CA PRO A 124 3.74 -13.75 -1.31
C PRO A 124 4.75 -14.56 -0.48
N ARG A 125 5.49 -13.90 0.42
CA ARG A 125 6.44 -14.53 1.34
C ARG A 125 5.81 -14.95 2.68
N GLY A 126 4.48 -14.79 2.83
CA GLY A 126 3.74 -15.12 4.04
C GLY A 126 3.89 -14.10 5.19
N THR A 127 4.46 -12.93 4.93
CA THR A 127 4.58 -11.85 5.93
C THR A 127 3.42 -10.87 5.84
N SER A 128 3.22 -10.04 6.87
CA SER A 128 2.15 -9.04 6.90
C SER A 128 2.67 -7.66 6.46
N TRP A 129 2.01 -7.00 5.51
CA TRP A 129 2.41 -5.70 4.94
C TRP A 129 1.22 -4.78 4.63
N HIS A 130 1.40 -3.46 4.66
CA HIS A 130 0.31 -2.48 4.50
C HIS A 130 0.25 -1.81 3.12
N TYR A 131 1.30 -1.90 2.31
CA TYR A 131 1.41 -1.33 0.95
C TYR A 131 1.27 0.21 0.79
N ILE A 132 1.14 0.99 1.87
CA ILE A 132 1.33 2.47 1.83
C ILE A 132 2.67 2.90 1.22
N TRP A 133 3.73 2.11 1.45
CA TRP A 133 4.94 2.13 0.65
C TRP A 133 5.39 0.69 0.40
N GLY A 134 6.16 0.50 -0.67
CA GLY A 134 6.81 -0.77 -0.99
C GLY A 134 8.18 -0.87 -0.34
N TRP A 135 8.61 -2.11 -0.08
CA TRP A 135 9.99 -2.45 0.28
C TRP A 135 10.37 -3.73 -0.47
N ASP A 136 11.38 -3.65 -1.33
CA ASP A 136 11.84 -4.80 -2.13
C ASP A 136 13.00 -5.58 -1.47
N GLY A 137 13.55 -5.06 -0.36
CA GLY A 137 14.75 -5.58 0.29
C GLY A 137 15.95 -4.63 0.24
N GLU A 138 15.91 -3.66 -0.67
CA GLU A 138 16.96 -2.66 -0.88
C GLU A 138 16.41 -1.23 -0.89
N ARG A 139 15.23 -1.02 -1.50
CA ARG A 139 14.64 0.28 -1.76
C ARG A 139 13.21 0.37 -1.24
N TYR A 140 12.89 1.58 -0.76
CA TYR A 140 11.51 1.97 -0.53
C TYR A 140 10.87 2.42 -1.83
N SER A 141 9.57 2.26 -1.98
CA SER A 141 8.84 2.83 -3.13
C SER A 141 7.50 3.40 -2.72
N MET A 142 7.00 4.37 -3.47
CA MET A 142 5.65 4.92 -3.27
C MET A 142 4.98 5.09 -4.62
N THR A 143 3.76 4.57 -4.74
CA THR A 143 2.96 4.68 -5.95
C THR A 143 2.23 6.02 -6.02
N PRO A 144 1.89 6.51 -7.22
CA PRO A 144 1.16 7.77 -7.41
C PRO A 144 -0.20 7.81 -6.71
N GLU A 145 -0.91 6.67 -6.66
CA GLU A 145 -2.25 6.59 -6.08
C GLU A 145 -2.22 6.86 -4.58
N VAL A 146 -1.28 6.23 -3.87
CA VAL A 146 -1.06 6.47 -2.44
C VAL A 146 -0.53 7.89 -2.22
N ALA A 147 0.46 8.33 -3.00
CA ALA A 147 1.05 9.66 -2.87
C ALA A 147 -0.01 10.76 -3.02
N ARG A 148 -0.92 10.65 -3.99
CA ARG A 148 -2.01 11.60 -4.23
C ARG A 148 -2.98 11.69 -3.05
N LEU A 149 -3.38 10.55 -2.46
CA LEU A 149 -4.27 10.53 -1.31
C LEU A 149 -3.62 11.18 -0.08
N LEU A 150 -2.40 10.77 0.24
CA LEU A 150 -1.67 11.34 1.38
C LEU A 150 -1.30 12.82 1.18
N ARG A 151 -1.04 13.25 -0.06
CA ARG A 151 -0.83 14.67 -0.40
C ARG A 151 -2.06 15.50 -0.10
N THR A 152 -3.24 14.96 -0.37
CA THR A 152 -4.51 15.62 -0.09
C THR A 152 -4.75 15.69 1.42
N ALA A 153 -4.54 14.58 2.12
CA ALA A 153 -4.62 14.52 3.58
C ALA A 153 -3.68 15.53 4.27
N ALA A 154 -2.45 15.70 3.76
CA ALA A 154 -1.46 16.61 4.33
C ALA A 154 -1.76 18.11 4.12
N ARG A 155 -2.78 18.46 3.33
CA ARG A 155 -3.19 19.85 3.06
C ARG A 155 -4.42 20.28 3.86
N ASN A 156 -5.15 19.33 4.43
CA ASN A 156 -6.28 19.57 5.31
C ASN A 156 -5.81 19.80 6.74
#